data_AF-K6TGZ2-F1
#
_entry.id   AF-K6TGZ2-F1
#
_cell.length_a   1.000
_cell.length_b   1.000
_cell.length_c   1.000
_cell.angle_alpha   90.00
_cell.angle_beta   90.00
_cell.angle_gamma   90.00
#
_symmetry.space_group_name_H-M   'P 1'
#
loop_
_entity.id
_entity.type
_entity.pdbx_description
1 polymer ?
#
loop_
_entity_poly.entity_id
_entity_poly.type
_entity_poly.pdbx_seq_one_letter_code
_entity_poly.pdbx_strand_id
1 'polypeptide(L)'
;MKVNFKGYVLKKVLPTLLLLSCILVGVIKIDIINTKALSPLGNTSENYKLVSEEFGEDFSNFIKDNSFLKIYKEPDKDILVRLGNEEFKISGESIYIKKIQEVLGNIKF
;
A
#
# COMPACT_ATOMS: atom_id res chain seq x y z
N MET A 1 47.98 4.94 37.32
CA MET A 1 48.17 4.24 36.03
C MET A 1 47.38 4.99 34.96
N LYS A 2 48.03 5.79 34.10
CA LYS A 2 47.33 6.50 33.01
C LYS A 2 47.02 5.50 31.90
N VAL A 3 45.81 4.96 31.88
CA VAL A 3 45.34 4.14 30.76
C VAL A 3 45.34 5.04 29.53
N ASN A 4 46.10 4.67 28.50
CA ASN A 4 46.21 5.46 27.29
C ASN A 4 44.90 5.33 26.50
N PHE A 5 43.92 6.16 26.87
CA PHE A 5 42.51 6.06 26.51
C PHE A 5 42.30 5.93 24.99
N LYS A 6 43.06 6.70 24.21
CA LYS A 6 43.01 6.67 22.74
C LYS A 6 43.43 5.30 22.15
N GLY A 7 44.46 4.68 22.73
CA GLY A 7 44.92 3.35 22.32
C GLY A 7 43.97 2.24 22.75
N TYR A 8 43.32 2.37 23.90
CA TYR A 8 42.31 1.42 24.37
C TYR A 8 41.06 1.43 23.46
N VAL A 9 40.55 2.62 23.12
CA VAL A 9 39.41 2.77 22.21
C VAL A 9 39.71 2.16 20.84
N LEU A 10 40.88 2.46 20.27
CA LEU A 10 41.25 1.97 18.94
C LEU A 10 41.46 0.45 18.89
N LYS A 11 42.10 -0.13 19.92
CA LYS A 11 42.47 -1.55 19.92
C LYS A 11 41.40 -2.49 20.46
N LYS A 12 40.45 -1.99 21.27
CA LYS A 12 39.41 -2.83 21.90
C LYS A 12 38.01 -2.41 21.52
N VAL A 13 37.66 -1.13 21.68
CA VAL A 13 36.27 -0.68 21.48
C VAL A 13 35.88 -0.70 20.00
N LEU A 14 36.73 -0.13 19.14
CA LEU A 14 36.48 -0.04 17.70
C LEU A 14 36.28 -1.41 17.01
N PRO A 15 37.17 -2.42 17.19
CA PRO A 15 36.97 -3.72 16.55
C PRO A 15 35.73 -4.45 17.09
N THR A 16 35.41 -4.33 18.37
CA THR A 16 34.19 -4.92 18.94
C THR A 16 32.92 -4.30 18.33
N LEU A 17 32.92 -2.97 18.12
CA LEU A 17 31.78 -2.26 17.53
C LEU A 17 31.62 -2.61 16.04
N LEU A 18 32.73 -2.76 15.31
CA LEU A 18 32.73 -3.27 13.94
C LEU A 18 32.16 -4.68 13.84
N LEU A 19 32.58 -5.58 14.74
CA LEU A 19 32.07 -6.95 14.77
C LEU A 19 30.55 -6.98 15.05
N LEU A 20 30.08 -6.15 15.99
CA LEU A 20 28.66 -6.00 16.27
C LEU A 20 27.88 -5.49 15.05
N SER A 21 28.42 -4.52 14.33
CA SER A 21 27.83 -4.00 13.09
C SER A 21 27.70 -5.09 12.02
N CYS A 22 28.73 -5.91 11.82
CA CYS A 22 28.68 -7.04 10.89
C CYS A 22 27.57 -8.05 11.25
N ILE A 23 27.41 -8.35 12.55
CA ILE A 23 26.34 -9.24 13.03
C ILE A 23 24.96 -8.65 12.71
N LEU A 24 24.75 -7.36 13.00
CA LEU A 24 23.49 -6.66 12.70
C LEU A 24 23.16 -6.67 11.21
N VAL A 25 24.14 -6.38 10.34
CA VAL A 25 23.95 -6.45 8.88
C VAL A 25 23.56 -7.86 8.43
N GLY A 26 24.13 -8.90 9.05
CA GLY A 26 23.78 -10.29 8.80
C GLY A 26 22.31 -10.59 9.14
N VAL A 27 21.86 -10.20 10.32
CA VAL A 27 20.47 -10.38 10.77
C VAL A 27 19.51 -9.62 9.84
N ILE A 28 19.79 -8.35 9.52
CA ILE A 28 18.96 -7.56 8.60
C ILE A 28 18.84 -8.24 7.23
N LYS A 29 19.93 -8.81 6.70
CA LYS A 29 19.88 -9.54 5.43
C LYS A 29 19.00 -10.79 5.50
N ILE A 30 19.10 -11.55 6.59
CA ILE A 30 18.25 -12.73 6.82
C ILE A 30 16.78 -12.31 6.90
N ASP A 31 16.48 -11.24 7.65
CA ASP A 31 15.12 -10.71 7.78
C ASP A 31 14.57 -10.23 6.43
N ILE A 32 15.38 -9.58 5.60
CA ILE A 32 14.97 -9.19 4.24
C ILE A 32 14.67 -10.41 3.38
N ILE A 33 15.50 -11.47 3.44
CA ILE A 33 15.27 -12.70 2.67
C ILE A 33 13.99 -13.39 3.14
N ASN A 34 13.81 -13.55 4.45
CA ASN A 34 12.63 -14.15 5.04
C ASN A 34 11.37 -13.33 4.73
N THR A 35 11.45 -12.00 4.83
CA THR A 35 10.34 -11.11 4.49
C THR A 35 10.01 -11.17 3.01
N LYS A 36 11.01 -11.28 2.11
CA LYS A 36 10.75 -11.49 0.67
C LYS A 36 10.09 -12.84 0.39
N ALA A 37 10.46 -13.88 1.13
CA ALA A 37 9.86 -15.21 0.99
C ALA A 37 8.42 -15.24 1.52
N LEU A 38 8.13 -14.52 2.61
CA LEU A 38 6.81 -14.49 3.27
C LEU A 38 5.89 -13.39 2.75
N SER A 39 6.44 -12.33 2.15
CA SER A 39 5.72 -11.15 1.67
C SER A 39 6.50 -10.50 0.52
N PRO A 40 6.46 -11.08 -0.70
CA PRO A 40 7.23 -10.59 -1.82
C PRO A 40 6.86 -9.14 -2.12
N LEU A 41 7.78 -8.19 -1.94
CA LEU A 41 7.57 -6.80 -2.34
C LEU A 41 8.00 -6.63 -3.79
N GLY A 42 7.02 -6.69 -4.70
CA GLY A 42 7.21 -6.53 -6.14
C GLY A 42 6.12 -7.28 -6.90
N ASN A 43 5.34 -6.55 -7.70
CA ASN A 43 4.16 -7.02 -8.46
C ASN A 43 3.01 -7.57 -7.62
N THR A 44 2.16 -6.66 -7.16
CA THR A 44 0.84 -6.94 -6.56
C THR A 44 0.01 -7.95 -7.36
N SER A 45 0.15 -7.98 -8.68
CA SER A 45 -0.54 -8.94 -9.57
C SER A 45 0.02 -10.37 -9.48
N GLU A 46 1.34 -10.54 -9.44
CA GLU A 46 1.99 -11.85 -9.34
C GLU A 46 1.79 -12.46 -7.95
N ASN A 47 1.86 -11.63 -6.91
CA ASN A 47 1.55 -12.04 -5.53
C ASN A 47 0.08 -12.42 -5.36
N TYR A 48 -0.83 -11.65 -5.94
CA TYR A 48 -2.26 -11.99 -5.92
C TYR A 48 -2.51 -13.33 -6.61
N LYS A 49 -1.83 -13.60 -7.73
CA LYS A 49 -1.96 -14.86 -8.46
C LYS A 49 -1.39 -16.04 -7.68
N LEU A 50 -0.23 -15.88 -7.05
CA LEU A 50 0.38 -16.91 -6.21
C LEU A 50 -0.50 -17.26 -5.00
N VAL A 51 -1.00 -16.23 -4.31
CA VAL A 51 -1.93 -16.39 -3.18
C VAL A 51 -3.27 -16.98 -3.66
N SER A 52 -3.78 -16.56 -4.81
CA SER A 52 -4.99 -17.14 -5.38
C SER A 52 -4.82 -18.60 -5.81
N GLU A 53 -3.62 -19.03 -6.19
CA GLU A 53 -3.32 -20.42 -6.54
C GLU A 53 -3.16 -21.30 -5.29
N GLU A 54 -2.49 -20.81 -4.23
CA GLU A 54 -2.32 -21.58 -2.99
C GLU A 54 -3.60 -21.65 -2.12
N PHE A 55 -4.34 -20.55 -2.01
CA PHE A 55 -5.53 -20.46 -1.16
C PHE A 55 -6.85 -20.64 -1.95
N GLY A 56 -6.76 -20.73 -3.28
CA GLY A 56 -7.84 -21.17 -4.16
C GLY A 56 -9.20 -20.52 -3.88
N GLU A 57 -10.18 -21.37 -3.57
CA GLU A 57 -11.58 -21.01 -3.37
C GLU A 57 -11.81 -20.14 -2.12
N ASP A 58 -11.02 -20.31 -1.07
CA ASP A 58 -11.15 -19.56 0.17
C ASP A 58 -10.68 -18.10 0.00
N PHE A 59 -9.58 -17.89 -0.72
CA PHE A 59 -9.14 -16.55 -1.11
C PHE A 59 -10.08 -15.92 -2.14
N SER A 60 -10.57 -16.71 -3.10
CA SER A 60 -11.60 -16.25 -4.03
C SER A 60 -12.86 -15.80 -3.30
N ASN A 61 -13.32 -16.52 -2.28
CA ASN A 61 -14.47 -16.17 -1.46
C ASN A 61 -14.22 -14.96 -0.54
N PHE A 62 -12.99 -14.77 -0.06
CA PHE A 62 -12.58 -13.59 0.70
C PHE A 62 -12.54 -12.31 -0.16
N ILE A 63 -12.05 -12.42 -1.40
CA ILE A 63 -12.02 -11.30 -2.37
C ILE A 63 -13.34 -11.17 -3.13
N LYS A 64 -14.22 -12.17 -3.09
CA LYS A 64 -15.56 -12.12 -3.69
C LYS A 64 -16.31 -11.00 -3.03
N ASP A 65 -16.30 -9.86 -3.72
CA ASP A 65 -17.08 -8.69 -3.40
C ASP A 65 -18.57 -9.03 -3.62
N ASN A 66 -19.14 -9.85 -2.73
CA ASN A 66 -20.56 -10.11 -2.59
C ASN A 66 -21.18 -9.10 -1.62
N SER A 67 -20.47 -8.00 -1.35
CA SER A 67 -20.98 -6.97 -0.45
C SER A 67 -22.24 -6.37 -1.06
N PHE A 68 -23.28 -6.27 -0.22
CA PHE A 68 -24.54 -5.65 -0.62
C PHE A 68 -24.36 -4.17 -0.95
N LEU A 69 -23.35 -3.51 -0.38
CA LEU A 69 -23.03 -2.10 -0.60
C LEU A 69 -21.60 -1.98 -1.16
N LYS A 70 -21.48 -1.41 -2.36
CA LYS A 70 -20.18 -1.14 -3.01
C LYS A 70 -20.06 0.34 -3.32
N ILE A 71 -18.93 0.95 -2.99
CA ILE A 71 -18.68 2.39 -3.22
C ILE A 71 -17.42 2.52 -4.07
N TYR A 72 -17.58 3.08 -5.27
CA TYR A 72 -16.49 3.38 -6.19
C TYR A 72 -16.24 4.89 -6.20
N LYS A 73 -15.01 5.28 -5.84
CA LYS A 73 -14.56 6.66 -5.84
C LYS A 73 -13.28 6.75 -6.67
N GLU A 74 -13.39 7.29 -7.87
CA GLU A 74 -12.24 7.65 -8.68
C GLU A 74 -11.90 9.14 -8.48
N PRO A 75 -10.61 9.54 -8.58
CA PRO A 75 -10.24 10.94 -8.65
C PRO A 75 -11.00 11.62 -9.81
N ASP A 76 -11.56 12.81 -9.56
CA ASP A 76 -12.25 13.65 -10.54
C ASP A 76 -13.51 13.03 -11.19
N LYS A 77 -14.07 11.95 -10.61
CA LYS A 77 -15.37 11.39 -11.02
C LYS A 77 -16.36 11.37 -9.88
N ASP A 78 -17.63 11.36 -10.26
CA ASP A 78 -18.76 11.17 -9.35
C ASP A 78 -18.66 9.82 -8.62
N ILE A 79 -19.13 9.79 -7.37
CA ILE A 79 -19.11 8.58 -6.55
C ILE A 79 -20.22 7.63 -7.03
N LEU A 80 -19.88 6.40 -7.40
CA LEU A 80 -20.85 5.37 -7.74
C LEU A 80 -21.08 4.47 -6.52
N VAL A 81 -22.34 4.32 -6.10
CA VAL A 81 -22.76 3.46 -4.99
C VAL A 81 -23.67 2.38 -5.55
N ARG A 82 -23.30 1.11 -5.43
CA ARG A 82 -24.17 -0.03 -5.75
C ARG A 82 -24.77 -0.62 -4.48
N LEU A 83 -26.09 -0.79 -4.46
CA LEU A 83 -26.82 -1.50 -3.41
C LEU A 83 -27.52 -2.72 -4.03
N GLY A 84 -26.92 -3.90 -3.91
CA GLY A 84 -27.37 -5.10 -4.61
C GLY A 84 -27.34 -4.90 -6.14
N ASN A 85 -28.52 -4.85 -6.77
CA ASN A 85 -28.71 -4.61 -8.20
C ASN A 85 -28.99 -3.15 -8.55
N GLU A 86 -29.18 -2.28 -7.54
CA GLU A 86 -29.46 -0.86 -7.74
C GLU A 86 -28.17 -0.05 -7.78
N GLU A 87 -28.09 0.91 -8.71
CA GLU A 87 -26.92 1.79 -8.87
C GLU A 87 -27.29 3.25 -8.63
N PHE A 88 -26.55 3.92 -7.75
CA PHE A 88 -26.73 5.33 -7.41
C PHE A 88 -25.46 6.09 -7.76
N LYS A 89 -25.62 7.24 -8.41
CA LYS A 89 -24.51 8.13 -8.74
C LYS A 89 -24.62 9.40 -7.92
N ILE A 90 -23.68 9.60 -7.00
CA ILE A 90 -23.58 10.82 -6.20
C ILE A 90 -22.62 11.75 -6.92
N SER A 91 -23.20 12.71 -7.65
CA SER A 91 -22.43 13.79 -8.27
C SER A 91 -22.22 14.93 -7.27
N GLY A 92 -21.02 15.51 -7.29
CA GLY A 92 -20.72 16.73 -6.53
C GLY A 92 -21.43 17.97 -7.10
N GLU A 93 -22.00 17.86 -8.30
CA GLU A 93 -22.74 18.93 -8.95
C GLU A 93 -24.25 18.71 -8.87
N SER A 94 -24.96 19.75 -8.45
CA SER A 94 -26.43 19.74 -8.50
C SER A 94 -26.92 19.79 -9.95
N ILE A 95 -27.90 18.96 -10.29
CA ILE A 95 -28.56 18.93 -11.61
C ILE A 95 -29.06 20.34 -12.01
N TYR A 96 -29.47 21.14 -11.02
CA TYR A 96 -29.92 22.51 -11.24
C TYR A 96 -28.77 23.46 -11.62
N ILE A 97 -27.59 23.30 -11.00
CA ILE A 97 -26.41 24.12 -11.29
C ILE A 97 -25.92 23.85 -12.72
N LYS A 98 -25.91 22.56 -13.13
CA LYS A 98 -25.51 22.16 -14.48
C LYS A 98 -26.41 22.77 -15.55
N LYS A 99 -27.73 22.74 -15.35
CA LYS A 99 -28.71 23.37 -16.26
C LYS A 99 -28.52 24.89 -16.35
N ILE A 100 -28.26 25.57 -15.22
CA ILE A 100 -28.01 27.02 -15.21
C ILE A 100 -26.72 27.35 -15.96
N GLN A 101 -25.65 26.57 -15.78
CA GLN A 101 -24.39 26.76 -16.51
C GLN A 101 -24.55 26.53 -18.02
N GLU A 102 -25.32 25.52 -18.42
CA GLU A 102 -25.58 25.22 -19.84
C GLU A 102 -26.36 26.36 -20.53
N VAL A 103 -27.37 26.92 -19.84
CA VAL A 103 -28.11 28.09 -20.34
C VAL A 103 -27.22 29.32 -20.40
N LEU A 104 -26.39 29.59 -19.38
CA LEU A 104 -25.46 30.72 -19.36
C LEU A 104 -24.35 30.59 -20.42
N GLY A 105 -23.87 29.38 -20.68
CA GLY A 105 -22.89 29.09 -21.73
C GLY A 105 -23.44 29.33 -23.14
N ASN A 106 -24.72 29.02 -23.36
CA ASN A 106 -25.40 29.31 -24.63
C ASN A 106 -25.73 30.80 -24.84
N ILE A 107 -25.70 31.61 -23.77
CA ILE A 107 -25.94 33.07 -23.83
C ILE A 107 -24.62 33.84 -23.98
N LYS A 108 -23.51 33.31 -23.50
CA LYS A 108 -22.17 33.86 -23.77
C LYS A 108 -21.72 33.48 -25.19
N PHE A 109 -22.16 34.27 -26.16
CA PHE A 109 -21.37 34.55 -27.36
C PHE A 109 -20.07 35.30 -26.98
#